data_AF-A0A239QJ37-F1
#
_entry.id   AF-A0A239QJ37-F1
#
_cell.length_a   1.000
_cell.length_b   1.000
_cell.length_c   1.000
_cell.angle_alpha   90.00
_cell.angle_beta   90.00
_cell.angle_gamma   90.00
#
_symmetry.space_group_name_H-M   'P 1'
#
loop_
_entity.id
_entity.type
_entity.pdbx_description
1 polymer ?
#
loop_
_entity_poly.entity_id
_entity_poly.type
_entity_poly.pdbx_seq_one_letter_code
_entity_poly.pdbx_strand_id
1 'polypeptide(L)'
;MIYLKKACTEDLEKEWLFVKDMPEDENGLTNAWHDVSREDFEKKALPEMLAFSEGKGLPEGYVPETFFFLWDDDTIVGQFRIRHYLCESLRTGAGHIGQFIAKPFRGKGYGTEGLRLTLEEARRIVPEEEIYLRVLLNNPASLRIMLKNGGRVVAEDKEHYYVRIANPGKGRYPDRMEAEKLLAEAEQCNPGPWGNHSRTAAHCAEKIALYAGLCPDKAYVLGLLHDIGRKFGVRHLGHVSDGYTYMMSLDYPDAARICLTHSFNEMKFEGYIGKIDTSEGETALIRSKLAEIIPDDYDRLIQLCDAISGAEGVMDVVDRMSDVKRRYGMYDQGKWDRNLELKAYFEGKMQRDLYDAVEKDSFRPA
;
A
#
# COMPACT_ATOMS: atom_id res chain seq x y z
N MET A 1 9.42 -29.97 -12.00
CA MET A 1 9.36 -28.55 -12.45
C MET A 1 9.02 -27.71 -11.25
N ILE A 2 9.84 -26.71 -10.93
CA ILE A 2 9.64 -25.90 -9.73
C ILE A 2 8.75 -24.69 -10.05
N TYR A 3 7.68 -24.51 -9.28
CA TYR A 3 6.78 -23.35 -9.41
C TYR A 3 6.13 -22.97 -8.08
N LEU A 4 5.68 -21.73 -8.00
CA LEU A 4 4.99 -21.18 -6.83
C LEU A 4 3.48 -21.12 -7.12
N LYS A 5 2.65 -21.61 -6.19
CA LYS A 5 1.19 -21.57 -6.33
C LYS A 5 0.57 -20.99 -5.07
N LYS A 6 -0.37 -20.05 -5.23
CA LYS A 6 -1.16 -19.50 -4.11
C LYS A 6 -2.02 -20.62 -3.51
N ALA A 7 -2.19 -20.60 -2.18
CA ALA A 7 -3.10 -21.51 -1.48
C ALA A 7 -4.48 -21.52 -2.16
N CYS A 8 -5.06 -22.71 -2.32
CA CYS A 8 -6.29 -22.88 -3.09
C CYS A 8 -7.10 -24.12 -2.66
N THR A 9 -8.39 -24.11 -2.97
CA THR A 9 -9.29 -25.23 -2.63
C THR A 9 -9.04 -26.49 -3.46
N GLU A 10 -8.46 -26.34 -4.64
CA GLU A 10 -8.21 -27.42 -5.58
C GLU A 10 -7.11 -28.37 -5.10
N ASP A 11 -6.14 -27.86 -4.33
CA ASP A 11 -5.00 -28.64 -3.81
C ASP A 11 -5.14 -29.00 -2.32
N LEU A 12 -6.35 -28.90 -1.77
CA LEU A 12 -6.65 -29.01 -0.35
C LEU A 12 -5.95 -30.17 0.36
N GLU A 13 -5.98 -31.37 -0.21
CA GLU A 13 -5.35 -32.55 0.40
C GLU A 13 -3.83 -32.39 0.58
N LYS A 14 -3.16 -31.81 -0.40
CA LYS A 14 -1.70 -31.67 -0.39
C LYS A 14 -1.26 -30.51 0.48
N GLU A 15 -1.99 -29.41 0.41
CA GLU A 15 -1.77 -28.26 1.30
C GLU A 15 -2.01 -28.65 2.76
N TRP A 16 -3.08 -29.40 3.04
CA TRP A 16 -3.36 -29.93 4.38
C TRP A 16 -2.20 -30.79 4.89
N LEU A 17 -1.82 -31.83 4.13
CA LEU A 17 -0.73 -32.74 4.50
C LEU A 17 0.58 -31.98 4.80
N PHE A 18 0.89 -30.98 3.99
CA PHE A 18 2.08 -30.15 4.21
C PHE A 18 1.95 -29.28 5.47
N VAL A 19 0.83 -28.58 5.65
CA VAL A 19 0.62 -27.65 6.76
C VAL A 19 0.54 -28.37 8.10
N LYS A 20 -0.13 -29.53 8.20
CA LYS A 20 -0.20 -30.26 9.47
C LYS A 20 1.17 -30.73 9.96
N ASP A 21 2.09 -31.03 9.05
CA ASP A 21 3.42 -31.56 9.37
C ASP A 21 4.48 -30.45 9.55
N MET A 22 4.17 -29.21 9.16
CA MET A 22 5.01 -28.06 9.49
C MET A 22 5.04 -27.85 11.01
N PRO A 23 6.21 -27.70 11.64
CA PRO A 23 6.32 -27.46 13.08
C PRO A 23 5.67 -26.13 13.49
N GLU A 24 5.22 -26.05 14.75
CA GLU A 24 4.61 -24.83 15.32
C GLU A 24 5.50 -23.58 15.18
N ASP A 25 6.80 -23.72 15.37
CA ASP A 25 7.82 -22.72 15.07
C ASP A 25 9.08 -23.43 14.57
N GLU A 26 9.63 -22.97 13.45
CA GLU A 26 11.01 -23.28 13.10
C GLU A 26 11.71 -22.07 12.50
N ASN A 27 12.77 -21.63 13.18
CA ASN A 27 13.57 -20.47 12.81
C ASN A 27 12.77 -19.16 12.69
N GLY A 28 11.72 -19.00 13.51
CA GLY A 28 10.91 -17.79 13.56
C GLY A 28 9.78 -17.72 12.53
N LEU A 29 9.58 -18.78 11.73
CA LEU A 29 8.32 -18.95 10.99
C LEU A 29 7.37 -19.82 11.81
N THR A 30 6.23 -19.25 12.19
CA THR A 30 5.20 -19.94 12.98
C THR A 30 4.15 -20.62 12.12
N ASN A 31 3.59 -21.72 12.60
CA ASN A 31 2.47 -22.44 12.01
C ASN A 31 1.34 -22.59 13.04
N ALA A 32 0.30 -21.75 12.95
CA ALA A 32 -0.87 -21.84 13.81
C ALA A 32 -1.71 -23.13 13.59
N TRP A 33 -1.44 -23.84 12.50
CA TRP A 33 -2.21 -25.01 12.05
C TRP A 33 -1.38 -26.30 12.09
N HIS A 34 -0.38 -26.37 12.98
CA HIS A 34 0.35 -27.62 13.25
C HIS A 34 -0.62 -28.69 13.76
N ASP A 35 -0.46 -29.92 13.28
CA ASP A 35 -1.32 -31.07 13.63
C ASP A 35 -2.83 -30.86 13.39
N VAL A 36 -3.21 -29.87 12.58
CA VAL A 36 -4.61 -29.61 12.23
C VAL A 36 -5.25 -30.85 11.58
N SER A 37 -6.49 -31.15 11.99
CA SER A 37 -7.28 -32.21 11.36
C SER A 37 -7.63 -31.84 9.91
N ARG A 38 -7.86 -32.83 9.04
CA ARG A 38 -8.31 -32.58 7.66
C ARG A 38 -9.57 -31.73 7.63
N GLU A 39 -10.52 -32.04 8.53
CA GLU A 39 -11.79 -31.33 8.64
C GLU A 39 -11.60 -29.87 9.07
N ASP A 40 -10.78 -29.61 10.08
CA ASP A 40 -10.49 -28.24 10.52
C ASP A 40 -9.69 -27.45 9.47
N PHE A 41 -8.82 -28.13 8.72
CA PHE A 41 -8.12 -27.48 7.61
C PHE A 41 -9.09 -27.01 6.52
N GLU A 42 -9.99 -27.90 6.10
CA GLU A 42 -11.01 -27.63 5.09
C GLU A 42 -11.99 -26.54 5.54
N LYS A 43 -12.45 -26.58 6.80
CA LYS A 43 -13.52 -25.69 7.28
C LYS A 43 -13.02 -24.39 7.91
N LYS A 44 -11.75 -24.31 8.32
CA LYS A 44 -11.21 -23.16 9.07
C LYS A 44 -9.90 -22.67 8.49
N ALA A 45 -8.86 -23.50 8.47
CA ALA A 45 -7.50 -23.03 8.17
C ALA A 45 -7.38 -22.47 6.75
N LEU A 46 -7.79 -23.24 5.73
CA LEU A 46 -7.70 -22.79 4.35
C LEU A 46 -8.64 -21.59 4.07
N PRO A 47 -9.92 -21.61 4.49
CA PRO A 47 -10.78 -20.42 4.38
C PRO A 47 -10.19 -19.16 5.04
N GLU A 48 -9.57 -19.29 6.21
CA GLU A 48 -8.90 -18.17 6.89
C GLU A 48 -7.70 -17.66 6.10
N MET A 49 -6.82 -18.56 5.61
CA MET A 49 -5.68 -18.18 4.75
C MET A 49 -6.13 -17.42 3.50
N LEU A 50 -7.22 -17.86 2.86
CA LEU A 50 -7.79 -17.20 1.69
C LEU A 50 -8.36 -15.83 2.04
N ALA A 51 -9.13 -15.74 3.13
CA ALA A 51 -9.71 -14.48 3.61
C ALA A 51 -8.63 -13.46 4.02
N PHE A 52 -7.58 -13.89 4.71
CA PHE A 52 -6.45 -13.04 5.10
C PHE A 52 -5.69 -12.50 3.88
N SER A 53 -5.62 -13.28 2.80
CA SER A 53 -5.03 -12.80 1.54
C SER A 53 -5.82 -11.67 0.87
N GLU A 54 -7.08 -11.50 1.26
CA GLU A 54 -7.98 -10.43 0.80
C GLU A 54 -8.18 -9.34 1.87
N GLY A 55 -7.47 -9.42 3.00
CA GLY A 55 -7.61 -8.49 4.12
C GLY A 55 -8.89 -8.65 4.94
N LYS A 56 -9.61 -9.78 4.80
CA LYS A 56 -10.88 -10.03 5.49
C LYS A 56 -10.66 -10.80 6.79
N GLY A 57 -11.34 -10.38 7.84
CA GLY A 57 -11.31 -11.07 9.15
C GLY A 57 -9.96 -11.01 9.87
N LEU A 58 -9.08 -10.07 9.48
CA LEU A 58 -7.76 -9.91 10.10
C LEU A 58 -7.90 -9.52 11.58
N PRO A 59 -7.11 -10.12 12.48
CA PRO A 59 -6.98 -9.63 13.85
C PRO A 59 -6.41 -8.20 13.87
N GLU A 60 -6.68 -7.46 14.94
CA GLU A 60 -6.16 -6.11 15.11
C GLU A 60 -4.62 -6.09 15.04
N GLY A 61 -4.07 -5.14 14.27
CA GLY A 61 -2.62 -5.00 14.06
C GLY A 61 -2.01 -5.91 12.98
N TYR A 62 -2.80 -6.82 12.39
CA TYR A 62 -2.36 -7.67 11.28
C TYR A 62 -2.56 -6.98 9.94
N VAL A 63 -1.76 -7.39 8.96
CA VAL A 63 -1.86 -6.95 7.56
C VAL A 63 -2.27 -8.14 6.70
N PRO A 64 -2.85 -7.91 5.50
CA PRO A 64 -3.14 -9.01 4.59
C PRO A 64 -1.89 -9.86 4.32
N GLU A 65 -2.06 -11.18 4.32
CA GLU A 65 -0.97 -12.14 4.10
C GLU A 65 -1.40 -13.18 3.06
N THR A 66 -0.61 -13.35 2.00
CA THR A 66 -0.83 -14.39 0.99
C THR A 66 0.08 -15.58 1.25
N PHE A 67 -0.51 -16.77 1.29
CA PHE A 67 0.16 -18.04 1.44
C PHE A 67 0.45 -18.65 0.07
N PHE A 68 1.69 -19.06 -0.13
CA PHE A 68 2.16 -19.73 -1.32
C PHE A 68 2.84 -21.04 -0.95
N PHE A 69 2.63 -22.05 -1.79
CA PHE A 69 3.32 -23.33 -1.71
C PHE A 69 4.30 -23.43 -2.88
N LEU A 70 5.52 -23.88 -2.57
CA LEU A 70 6.53 -24.19 -3.58
C LEU A 70 6.36 -25.65 -3.98
N TRP A 71 6.07 -25.87 -5.25
CA TRP A 71 5.87 -27.17 -5.84
C TRP A 71 7.11 -27.59 -6.62
N ASP A 72 7.44 -28.87 -6.56
CA ASP A 72 8.26 -29.54 -7.56
C ASP A 72 7.43 -30.65 -8.20
N ASP A 73 6.99 -30.38 -9.42
CA ASP A 73 5.94 -31.13 -10.12
C ASP A 73 4.68 -31.25 -9.26
N ASP A 74 4.50 -32.42 -8.63
CA ASP A 74 3.30 -32.80 -7.91
C ASP A 74 3.47 -32.79 -6.38
N THR A 75 4.66 -32.41 -5.90
CA THR A 75 5.05 -32.43 -4.48
C THR A 75 5.27 -31.02 -3.95
N ILE A 76 4.63 -30.68 -2.83
CA ILE A 76 4.94 -29.46 -2.08
C ILE A 76 6.24 -29.66 -1.30
N VAL A 77 7.21 -28.78 -1.54
CA VAL A 77 8.55 -28.83 -0.93
C VAL A 77 8.80 -27.69 0.06
N GLY A 78 7.95 -26.66 0.04
CA GLY A 78 8.10 -25.47 0.87
C GLY A 78 6.83 -24.61 0.94
N GLN A 79 6.80 -23.68 1.89
CA GLN A 79 5.79 -22.63 2.00
C GLN A 79 6.47 -21.27 2.11
N PHE A 80 5.90 -20.28 1.43
CA PHE A 80 6.28 -18.88 1.48
C PHE A 80 5.05 -18.04 1.82
N ARG A 81 5.23 -16.99 2.61
CA ARG A 81 4.17 -16.06 2.96
C ARG A 81 4.59 -14.66 2.59
N ILE A 82 3.69 -13.88 2.00
CA ILE A 82 3.91 -12.47 1.68
C ILE A 82 2.91 -11.66 2.49
N ARG A 83 3.40 -10.86 3.44
CA ARG A 83 2.66 -9.80 4.10
C ARG A 83 2.65 -8.59 3.18
N HIS A 84 1.47 -8.05 2.92
CA HIS A 84 1.24 -7.17 1.78
C HIS A 84 1.90 -5.80 1.94
N TYR A 85 2.17 -5.37 3.17
CA TYR A 85 2.87 -4.12 3.49
C TYR A 85 3.44 -4.17 4.92
N LEU A 86 4.31 -3.24 5.27
CA LEU A 86 4.83 -3.12 6.64
C LEU A 86 3.93 -2.23 7.50
N CYS A 87 3.28 -2.80 8.51
CA CYS A 87 2.82 -2.04 9.67
C CYS A 87 3.96 -1.83 10.68
N GLU A 88 3.73 -1.04 11.73
CA GLU A 88 4.74 -0.70 12.74
C GLU A 88 5.49 -1.92 13.29
N SER A 89 4.77 -2.96 13.69
CA SER A 89 5.37 -4.19 14.23
C SER A 89 6.22 -4.95 13.19
N LEU A 90 5.87 -4.85 11.89
CA LEU A 90 6.61 -5.49 10.82
C LEU A 90 7.83 -4.69 10.38
N ARG A 91 7.87 -3.36 10.59
CA ARG A 91 9.02 -2.50 10.24
C ARG A 91 10.27 -2.82 11.06
N THR A 92 10.09 -3.26 12.30
CA THR A 92 11.17 -3.69 13.21
C THR A 92 11.14 -5.20 13.50
N GLY A 93 10.09 -5.90 13.09
CA GLY A 93 9.89 -7.32 13.31
C GLY A 93 10.21 -8.20 12.10
N ALA A 94 9.27 -9.08 11.74
CA ALA A 94 9.48 -10.18 10.79
C ALA A 94 9.61 -9.76 9.31
N GLY A 95 9.23 -8.53 8.95
CA GLY A 95 9.25 -8.05 7.57
C GLY A 95 8.11 -8.62 6.71
N HIS A 96 8.33 -8.66 5.40
CA HIS A 96 7.32 -9.04 4.40
C HIS A 96 7.24 -10.54 4.16
N ILE A 97 8.39 -11.22 4.08
CA ILE A 97 8.43 -12.61 3.60
C ILE A 97 8.85 -13.57 4.70
N GLY A 98 7.99 -14.54 4.97
CA GLY A 98 8.31 -15.75 5.72
C GLY A 98 8.56 -16.93 4.79
N GLN A 99 9.53 -17.80 5.11
CA GLN A 99 9.86 -18.96 4.28
C GLN A 99 10.14 -20.22 5.11
N PHE A 100 9.69 -21.37 4.60
CA PHE A 100 9.98 -22.68 5.15
C PHE A 100 10.19 -23.70 4.02
N ILE A 101 11.21 -24.54 4.18
CA ILE A 101 11.48 -25.67 3.31
C ILE A 101 11.44 -26.94 4.15
N ALA A 102 10.65 -27.92 3.73
CA ALA A 102 10.53 -29.19 4.43
C ALA A 102 11.89 -29.91 4.51
N LYS A 103 12.18 -30.54 5.65
CA LYS A 103 13.50 -31.10 5.99
C LYS A 103 14.11 -31.98 4.87
N PRO A 104 13.37 -32.90 4.22
CA PRO A 104 13.92 -33.74 3.14
C PRO A 104 14.36 -32.98 1.88
N PHE A 105 13.96 -31.72 1.73
CA PHE A 105 14.22 -30.90 0.55
C PHE A 105 15.30 -29.82 0.81
N ARG A 106 15.84 -29.73 2.03
CA ARG A 106 16.89 -28.75 2.35
C ARG A 106 18.21 -29.09 1.63
N GLY A 107 19.00 -28.05 1.35
CA GLY A 107 20.30 -28.19 0.68
C GLY A 107 20.24 -28.48 -0.82
N LYS A 108 19.04 -28.56 -1.42
CA LYS A 108 18.83 -28.89 -2.84
C LYS A 108 18.52 -27.67 -3.74
N GLY A 109 18.60 -26.46 -3.19
CA GLY A 109 18.36 -25.22 -3.93
C GLY A 109 16.93 -24.67 -3.89
N TYR A 110 15.94 -25.46 -3.43
CA TYR A 110 14.53 -25.04 -3.37
C TYR A 110 14.29 -23.72 -2.62
N GLY A 111 14.99 -23.47 -1.52
CA GLY A 111 14.86 -22.20 -0.80
C GLY A 111 15.29 -20.99 -1.63
N THR A 112 16.35 -21.13 -2.43
CA THR A 112 16.83 -20.05 -3.32
C THR A 112 15.81 -19.78 -4.42
N GLU A 113 15.34 -20.84 -5.10
CA GLU A 113 14.39 -20.71 -6.21
C GLU A 113 13.00 -20.27 -5.73
N GLY A 114 12.55 -20.78 -4.59
CA GLY A 114 11.30 -20.37 -3.98
C GLY A 114 11.27 -18.90 -3.59
N LEU A 115 12.36 -18.37 -2.99
CA LEU A 115 12.44 -16.94 -2.71
C LEU A 115 12.47 -16.12 -4.00
N ARG A 116 13.18 -16.57 -5.04
CA ARG A 116 13.21 -15.90 -6.36
C ARG A 116 11.80 -15.74 -6.94
N LEU A 117 11.02 -16.82 -6.98
CA LEU A 117 9.62 -16.83 -7.45
C LEU A 117 8.73 -15.98 -6.53
N THR A 118 8.92 -16.05 -5.22
CA THR A 118 8.15 -15.26 -4.25
C THR A 118 8.39 -13.76 -4.44
N LEU A 119 9.60 -13.34 -4.80
CA LEU A 119 9.91 -11.94 -5.11
C LEU A 119 9.22 -11.44 -6.40
N GLU A 120 8.94 -12.32 -7.37
CA GLU A 120 8.15 -11.96 -8.55
C GLU A 120 6.70 -11.64 -8.17
N GLU A 121 6.11 -12.43 -7.27
CA GLU A 121 4.78 -12.15 -6.72
C GLU A 121 4.78 -10.92 -5.79
N ALA A 122 5.82 -10.77 -4.96
CA ALA A 122 5.94 -9.63 -4.04
C ALA A 122 5.97 -8.29 -4.79
N ARG A 123 6.57 -8.22 -5.98
CA ARG A 123 6.53 -7.03 -6.85
C ARG A 123 5.12 -6.59 -7.24
N ARG A 124 4.17 -7.52 -7.28
CA ARG A 124 2.77 -7.19 -7.60
C ARG A 124 2.01 -6.70 -6.38
N ILE A 125 2.36 -7.21 -5.19
CA ILE A 125 1.62 -7.03 -3.95
C ILE A 125 2.19 -5.88 -3.11
N VAL A 126 3.49 -5.91 -2.85
CA VAL A 126 4.17 -5.05 -1.88
C VAL A 126 4.34 -3.63 -2.45
N PRO A 127 3.83 -2.58 -1.78
CA PRO A 127 3.94 -1.21 -2.25
C PRO A 127 5.27 -0.54 -1.91
N GLU A 128 6.05 -1.07 -0.97
CA GLU A 128 7.36 -0.55 -0.56
C GLU A 128 8.44 -0.82 -1.61
N GLU A 129 9.40 0.10 -1.73
CA GLU A 129 10.55 -0.01 -2.63
C GLU A 129 11.57 -1.11 -2.27
N GLU A 130 11.46 -1.68 -1.07
CA GLU A 130 12.31 -2.76 -0.61
C GLU A 130 11.52 -3.83 0.13
N ILE A 131 11.75 -5.08 -0.27
CA ILE A 131 11.28 -6.25 0.45
C ILE A 131 12.19 -6.49 1.66
N TYR A 132 11.60 -6.33 2.83
CA TYR A 132 12.21 -6.62 4.12
C TYR A 132 12.08 -8.09 4.53
N LEU A 133 13.17 -8.71 4.95
CA LEU A 133 13.21 -10.02 5.60
C LEU A 133 14.06 -9.96 6.87
N ARG A 134 13.77 -10.83 7.83
CA ARG A 134 14.56 -11.03 9.05
C ARG A 134 14.99 -12.48 9.14
N VAL A 135 16.19 -12.74 9.66
CA VAL A 135 16.71 -14.10 9.85
C VAL A 135 17.51 -14.21 11.14
N LEU A 136 17.37 -15.31 11.87
CA LEU A 136 18.17 -15.59 13.06
C LEU A 136 19.67 -15.71 12.73
N LEU A 137 20.55 -15.22 13.62
CA LEU A 137 22.00 -15.34 13.48
C LEU A 137 22.46 -16.80 13.32
N ASN A 138 21.77 -17.74 13.99
CA ASN A 138 22.07 -19.17 13.94
C ASN A 138 21.47 -19.89 12.71
N ASN A 139 20.82 -19.17 11.78
CA ASN A 139 20.28 -19.70 10.54
C ASN A 139 21.04 -19.16 9.30
N PRO A 140 22.34 -19.50 9.15
CA PRO A 140 23.16 -19.01 8.04
C PRO A 140 22.68 -19.54 6.67
N ALA A 141 21.92 -20.64 6.63
CA ALA A 141 21.35 -21.17 5.40
C ALA A 141 20.30 -20.21 4.81
N SER A 142 19.39 -19.70 5.63
CA SER A 142 18.37 -18.74 5.21
C SER A 142 18.99 -17.39 4.82
N LEU A 143 20.00 -16.91 5.57
CA LEU A 143 20.74 -15.70 5.18
C LEU A 143 21.37 -15.86 3.78
N ARG A 144 22.03 -16.99 3.49
CA ARG A 144 22.60 -17.23 2.15
C ARG A 144 21.54 -17.24 1.04
N ILE A 145 20.34 -17.75 1.31
CA ILE A 145 19.21 -17.70 0.36
C ILE A 145 18.84 -16.25 0.05
N MET A 146 18.74 -15.41 1.08
CA MET A 146 18.41 -13.99 0.91
C MET A 146 19.48 -13.24 0.12
N LEU A 147 20.76 -13.43 0.47
CA LEU A 147 21.90 -12.80 -0.22
C LEU A 147 21.98 -13.21 -1.70
N LYS A 148 21.74 -14.49 -2.02
CA LYS A 148 21.70 -14.97 -3.41
C LYS A 148 20.58 -14.35 -4.25
N ASN A 149 19.52 -13.87 -3.60
CA ASN A 149 18.40 -13.19 -4.23
C ASN A 149 18.53 -11.66 -4.17
N GLY A 150 19.76 -11.14 -4.02
CA GLY A 150 20.04 -9.70 -4.02
C GLY A 150 19.83 -9.02 -2.67
N GLY A 151 19.73 -9.79 -1.59
CA GLY A 151 19.63 -9.25 -0.24
C GLY A 151 20.90 -8.55 0.22
N ARG A 152 20.73 -7.43 0.92
CA ARG A 152 21.76 -6.71 1.66
C ARG A 152 21.43 -6.71 3.15
N VAL A 153 22.39 -7.04 4.00
CA VAL A 153 22.23 -6.86 5.45
C VAL A 153 22.30 -5.37 5.74
N VAL A 154 21.30 -4.84 6.44
CA VAL A 154 21.17 -3.40 6.74
C VAL A 154 21.35 -3.08 8.20
N ALA A 155 21.10 -4.07 9.06
CA ALA A 155 21.29 -4.00 10.49
C ALA A 155 21.43 -5.42 11.06
N GLU A 156 21.92 -5.51 12.29
CA GLU A 156 21.94 -6.72 13.09
C GLU A 156 21.59 -6.37 14.55
N ASP A 157 21.02 -7.32 15.27
CA ASP A 157 20.91 -7.27 16.73
C ASP A 157 21.50 -8.54 17.36
N LYS A 158 21.21 -8.79 18.64
CA LYS A 158 21.75 -9.95 19.36
C LYS A 158 21.27 -11.30 18.84
N GLU A 159 20.19 -11.33 18.07
CA GLU A 159 19.49 -12.55 17.64
C GLU A 159 19.27 -12.62 16.13
N HIS A 160 19.26 -11.48 15.42
CA HIS A 160 18.85 -11.41 14.01
C HIS A 160 19.76 -10.58 13.11
N TYR A 161 19.79 -10.97 11.84
CA TYR A 161 20.11 -10.10 10.72
C TYR A 161 18.84 -9.52 10.09
N TYR A 162 18.91 -8.26 9.70
CA TYR A 162 17.87 -7.54 8.99
C TYR A 162 18.29 -7.34 7.54
N VAL A 163 17.51 -7.86 6.60
CA VAL A 163 17.87 -7.93 5.18
C VAL A 163 16.87 -7.18 4.32
N ARG A 164 17.35 -6.36 3.40
CA ARG A 164 16.53 -5.67 2.39
C ARG A 164 16.86 -6.21 1.00
N ILE A 165 15.84 -6.37 0.17
CA ILE A 165 15.95 -6.72 -1.25
C ILE A 165 15.22 -5.64 -2.04
N ALA A 166 15.84 -5.10 -3.09
CA ALA A 166 15.21 -4.06 -3.91
C ALA A 166 13.91 -4.56 -4.57
N ASN A 167 12.87 -3.72 -4.57
CA ASN A 167 11.58 -3.93 -5.21
C ASN A 167 11.37 -2.88 -6.33
N PRO A 168 12.08 -3.03 -7.46
CA PRO A 168 12.12 -1.98 -8.48
C PRO A 168 10.74 -1.77 -9.12
N GLY A 169 10.44 -0.51 -9.45
CA GLY A 169 9.14 -0.10 -9.99
C GLY A 169 8.11 0.27 -8.93
N LYS A 170 8.46 0.22 -7.64
CA LYS A 170 7.71 0.86 -6.55
C LYS A 170 8.38 2.19 -6.21
N GLY A 171 7.59 3.26 -6.08
CA GLY A 171 8.13 4.56 -5.73
C GLY A 171 8.26 4.74 -4.21
N ARG A 172 8.97 5.80 -3.84
CA ARG A 172 9.21 6.19 -2.46
C ARG A 172 8.24 7.26 -2.00
N TYR A 173 7.95 7.19 -0.70
CA TYR A 173 7.18 8.17 0.05
C TYR A 173 7.80 8.26 1.46
N PRO A 174 7.68 9.40 2.16
CA PRO A 174 8.19 9.51 3.52
C PRO A 174 7.46 8.56 4.46
N ASP A 175 8.08 8.20 5.58
CA ASP A 175 7.32 7.59 6.67
C ASP A 175 6.33 8.60 7.27
N ARG A 176 5.39 8.13 8.09
CA ARG A 176 4.34 8.97 8.65
C ARG A 176 4.90 10.14 9.47
N MET A 177 5.94 9.91 10.25
CA MET A 177 6.52 10.96 11.11
C MET A 177 7.15 12.07 10.27
N GLU A 178 7.91 11.71 9.23
CA GLU A 178 8.49 12.68 8.31
C GLU A 178 7.40 13.40 7.50
N ALA A 179 6.33 12.72 7.07
CA ALA A 179 5.21 13.34 6.37
C ALA A 179 4.50 14.42 7.23
N GLU A 180 4.25 14.13 8.50
CA GLU A 180 3.67 15.09 9.46
C GLU A 180 4.58 16.31 9.65
N LYS A 181 5.88 16.08 9.77
CA LYS A 181 6.87 17.15 9.89
C LYS A 181 6.89 18.03 8.64
N LEU A 182 6.87 17.43 7.44
CA LEU A 182 6.80 18.16 6.17
C LEU A 182 5.54 19.03 6.08
N LEU A 183 4.38 18.52 6.50
CA LEU A 183 3.14 19.29 6.54
C LEU A 183 3.25 20.46 7.53
N ALA A 184 3.72 20.22 8.75
CA ALA A 184 3.86 21.24 9.77
C ALA A 184 4.82 22.37 9.35
N GLU A 185 5.94 22.05 8.71
CA GLU A 185 6.87 23.04 8.14
C GLU A 185 6.22 23.82 6.98
N ALA A 186 5.40 23.17 6.17
CA ALA A 186 4.70 23.81 5.07
C ALA A 186 3.61 24.79 5.55
N GLU A 187 2.88 24.46 6.61
CA GLU A 187 1.89 25.34 7.24
C GLU A 187 2.53 26.60 7.85
N GLN A 188 3.76 26.51 8.37
CA GLN A 188 4.50 27.69 8.81
C GLN A 188 4.83 28.64 7.66
N CYS A 189 5.03 28.09 6.45
CA CYS A 189 5.34 28.88 5.25
C CYS A 189 4.09 29.53 4.64
N ASN A 190 2.97 28.82 4.66
CA ASN A 190 1.69 29.30 4.14
C ASN A 190 0.54 28.82 5.04
N PRO A 191 0.20 29.53 6.12
CA PRO A 191 -0.85 29.10 7.04
C PRO A 191 -2.24 29.22 6.39
N GLY A 192 -3.11 28.26 6.65
CA GLY A 192 -4.49 28.33 6.17
C GLY A 192 -5.26 27.02 6.32
N PRO A 193 -6.53 26.99 5.88
CA PRO A 193 -7.42 25.84 6.04
C PRO A 193 -7.00 24.59 5.23
N TRP A 194 -6.02 24.74 4.32
CA TRP A 194 -5.56 23.64 3.47
C TRP A 194 -4.79 22.56 4.23
N GLY A 195 -4.14 22.88 5.35
CA GLY A 195 -3.49 21.87 6.18
C GLY A 195 -4.50 20.91 6.81
N ASN A 196 -5.61 21.45 7.32
CA ASN A 196 -6.70 20.63 7.85
C ASN A 196 -7.46 19.86 6.76
N HIS A 197 -7.56 20.42 5.55
CA HIS A 197 -8.03 19.68 4.38
C HIS A 197 -7.14 18.47 4.10
N SER A 198 -5.81 18.64 4.09
CA SER A 198 -4.85 17.55 3.95
C SER A 198 -4.97 16.49 5.06
N ARG A 199 -5.14 16.89 6.32
CA ARG A 199 -5.38 15.95 7.43
C ARG A 199 -6.67 15.15 7.26
N THR A 200 -7.73 15.78 6.79
CA THR A 200 -9.00 15.11 6.49
C THR A 200 -8.84 14.13 5.32
N ALA A 201 -8.11 14.50 4.28
CA ALA A 201 -7.82 13.62 3.16
C ALA A 201 -6.97 12.41 3.58
N ALA A 202 -5.95 12.64 4.43
CA ALA A 202 -5.12 11.58 5.00
C ALA A 202 -5.94 10.58 5.82
N HIS A 203 -6.82 11.07 6.69
CA HIS A 203 -7.73 10.22 7.48
C HIS A 203 -8.66 9.39 6.59
N CYS A 204 -9.33 10.02 5.62
CA CYS A 204 -10.20 9.31 4.69
C CYS A 204 -9.42 8.22 3.93
N ALA A 205 -8.23 8.56 3.43
CA ALA A 205 -7.39 7.66 2.67
C ALA A 205 -6.95 6.44 3.51
N GLU A 206 -6.52 6.67 4.75
CA GLU A 206 -6.16 5.61 5.70
C GLU A 206 -7.32 4.64 5.96
N LYS A 207 -8.49 5.18 6.29
CA LYS A 207 -9.67 4.38 6.63
C LYS A 207 -10.16 3.57 5.44
N ILE A 208 -10.23 4.19 4.25
CA ILE A 208 -10.63 3.48 3.03
C ILE A 208 -9.61 2.40 2.69
N ALA A 209 -8.30 2.71 2.76
CA ALA A 209 -7.24 1.76 2.46
C ALA A 209 -7.29 0.53 3.36
N LEU A 210 -7.56 0.72 4.66
CA LEU A 210 -7.72 -0.36 5.64
C LEU A 210 -8.76 -1.40 5.21
N TYR A 211 -9.90 -0.94 4.70
CA TYR A 211 -10.98 -1.84 4.27
C TYR A 211 -10.87 -2.28 2.81
N ALA A 212 -10.14 -1.52 1.97
CA ALA A 212 -9.98 -1.80 0.54
C ALA A 212 -8.78 -2.69 0.19
N GLY A 213 -8.06 -3.21 1.20
CA GLY A 213 -6.88 -4.05 1.00
C GLY A 213 -5.67 -3.29 0.46
N LEU A 214 -5.53 -2.01 0.80
CA LEU A 214 -4.37 -1.17 0.48
C LEU A 214 -3.55 -0.90 1.75
N CYS A 215 -2.32 -0.39 1.61
CA CYS A 215 -1.49 -0.02 2.76
C CYS A 215 -2.02 1.28 3.39
N PRO A 216 -2.57 1.26 4.63
CA PRO A 216 -3.17 2.44 5.25
C PRO A 216 -2.15 3.54 5.51
N ASP A 217 -0.94 3.17 5.93
CA ASP A 217 0.16 4.13 6.14
C ASP A 217 0.54 4.88 4.87
N LYS A 218 0.66 4.16 3.75
CA LYS A 218 0.96 4.78 2.45
C LYS A 218 -0.16 5.71 2.04
N ALA A 219 -1.42 5.26 2.14
CA ALA A 219 -2.58 6.06 1.81
C ALA A 219 -2.66 7.33 2.66
N TYR A 220 -2.40 7.23 3.97
CA TYR A 220 -2.32 8.36 4.89
C TYR A 220 -1.28 9.38 4.43
N VAL A 221 -0.04 8.95 4.21
CA VAL A 221 1.06 9.83 3.81
C VAL A 221 0.77 10.53 2.49
N LEU A 222 0.28 9.79 1.50
CA LEU A 222 -0.05 10.34 0.18
C LEU A 222 -1.22 11.33 0.28
N GLY A 223 -2.24 11.04 1.09
CA GLY A 223 -3.34 11.95 1.37
C GLY A 223 -2.91 13.20 2.15
N LEU A 224 -1.97 13.08 3.08
CA LEU A 224 -1.47 14.21 3.87
C LEU A 224 -0.68 15.19 3.00
N LEU A 225 0.12 14.67 2.07
CA LEU A 225 1.04 15.46 1.25
C LEU A 225 0.49 15.84 -0.13
N HIS A 226 -0.71 15.40 -0.52
CA HIS A 226 -1.24 15.64 -1.87
C HIS A 226 -1.24 17.12 -2.28
N ASP A 227 -1.50 18.01 -1.32
CA ASP A 227 -1.63 19.45 -1.52
C ASP A 227 -0.37 20.23 -1.04
N ILE A 228 0.74 19.54 -0.77
CA ILE A 228 1.95 20.14 -0.14
C ILE A 228 2.57 21.27 -0.95
N GLY A 229 2.30 21.35 -2.26
CA GLY A 229 2.71 22.47 -3.10
C GLY A 229 2.17 23.83 -2.65
N ARG A 230 1.09 23.86 -1.84
CA ARG A 230 0.60 25.08 -1.20
C ARG A 230 1.63 25.71 -0.26
N LYS A 231 2.66 24.97 0.17
CA LYS A 231 3.84 25.51 0.87
C LYS A 231 4.41 26.77 0.20
N PHE A 232 4.36 26.84 -1.13
CA PHE A 232 5.03 27.87 -1.92
C PHE A 232 4.13 29.08 -2.27
N GLY A 233 2.96 29.15 -1.65
CA GLY A 233 2.06 30.30 -1.71
C GLY A 233 0.66 29.95 -2.21
N VAL A 234 -0.16 30.99 -2.36
CA VAL A 234 -1.56 30.86 -2.80
C VAL A 234 -1.61 30.77 -4.33
N ARG A 235 -1.44 29.55 -4.85
CA ARG A 235 -1.51 29.23 -6.28
C ARG A 235 -2.68 28.28 -6.57
N HIS A 236 -3.26 28.44 -7.76
CA HIS A 236 -4.25 27.52 -8.34
C HIS A 236 -3.48 26.36 -8.98
N LEU A 237 -3.44 26.21 -10.30
CA LEU A 237 -2.76 25.07 -10.93
C LEU A 237 -1.27 24.95 -10.50
N GLY A 238 -0.62 26.06 -10.18
CA GLY A 238 0.78 26.08 -9.77
C GLY A 238 1.15 25.20 -8.57
N HIS A 239 0.23 24.97 -7.62
CA HIS A 239 0.55 24.11 -6.47
C HIS A 239 0.84 22.66 -6.88
N VAL A 240 0.27 22.21 -8.00
CA VAL A 240 0.50 20.86 -8.54
C VAL A 240 1.96 20.71 -8.96
N SER A 241 2.49 21.64 -9.76
CA SER A 241 3.90 21.60 -10.20
C SER A 241 4.87 21.85 -9.05
N ASP A 242 4.52 22.70 -8.10
CA ASP A 242 5.32 22.98 -6.92
C ASP A 242 5.45 21.74 -6.02
N GLY A 243 4.31 21.08 -5.74
CA GLY A 243 4.28 19.85 -4.94
C GLY A 243 5.06 18.72 -5.61
N TYR A 244 4.86 18.50 -6.92
CA TYR A 244 5.62 17.50 -7.68
C TYR A 244 7.12 17.77 -7.60
N THR A 245 7.57 18.99 -7.89
CA THR A 245 8.99 19.34 -7.91
C THR A 245 9.61 19.20 -6.52
N TYR A 246 8.90 19.65 -5.48
CA TYR A 246 9.37 19.56 -4.11
C TYR A 246 9.53 18.11 -3.65
N MET A 247 8.51 17.26 -3.85
CA MET A 247 8.60 15.85 -3.47
C MET A 247 9.65 15.08 -4.28
N MET A 248 9.84 15.39 -5.56
CA MET A 248 10.94 14.83 -6.35
C MET A 248 12.31 15.23 -5.79
N SER A 249 12.47 16.47 -5.31
CA SER A 249 13.74 16.94 -4.74
C SER A 249 14.11 16.24 -3.43
N LEU A 250 13.11 15.71 -2.71
CA LEU A 250 13.26 14.89 -1.50
C LEU A 250 13.32 13.39 -1.79
N ASP A 251 13.30 13.01 -3.07
CA ASP A 251 13.37 11.64 -3.53
C ASP A 251 12.13 10.79 -3.16
N TYR A 252 10.95 11.44 -3.18
CA TYR A 252 9.63 10.83 -2.93
C TYR A 252 8.74 10.84 -4.18
N PRO A 253 9.06 10.04 -5.22
CA PRO A 253 8.32 10.01 -6.48
C PRO A 253 6.85 9.60 -6.35
N ASP A 254 6.46 8.78 -5.35
CA ASP A 254 5.04 8.44 -5.17
C ASP A 254 4.25 9.63 -4.63
N ALA A 255 4.80 10.35 -3.64
CA ALA A 255 4.20 11.58 -3.15
C ALA A 255 4.17 12.66 -4.25
N ALA A 256 5.24 12.78 -5.03
CA ALA A 256 5.31 13.70 -6.16
C ALA A 256 4.23 13.40 -7.21
N ARG A 257 4.08 12.13 -7.58
CA ARG A 257 3.02 11.67 -8.48
C ARG A 257 1.64 12.07 -7.96
N ILE A 258 1.33 11.82 -6.70
CA ILE A 258 0.02 12.19 -6.14
C ILE A 258 -0.19 13.71 -6.13
N CYS A 259 0.85 14.50 -5.82
CA CYS A 259 0.79 15.96 -5.97
C CYS A 259 0.41 16.37 -7.40
N LEU A 260 0.87 15.61 -8.40
CA LEU A 260 0.55 15.84 -9.79
C LEU A 260 -0.87 15.36 -10.16
N THR A 261 -1.33 14.21 -9.67
CA THR A 261 -2.52 13.51 -10.19
C THR A 261 -3.81 13.80 -9.44
N HIS A 262 -3.76 14.25 -8.18
CA HIS A 262 -4.97 14.42 -7.35
C HIS A 262 -6.00 15.40 -7.95
N SER A 263 -5.53 16.42 -8.68
CA SER A 263 -6.40 17.43 -9.31
C SER A 263 -7.03 16.98 -10.65
N PHE A 264 -6.60 15.85 -11.23
CA PHE A 264 -6.96 15.40 -12.58
C PHE A 264 -7.61 14.02 -12.61
N ASN A 265 -8.90 13.95 -12.28
CA ASN A 265 -9.66 12.69 -12.20
C ASN A 265 -9.67 11.86 -13.52
N GLU A 266 -9.55 12.52 -14.68
CA GLU A 266 -9.44 11.86 -15.99
C GLU A 266 -8.00 11.72 -16.50
N MET A 267 -7.00 12.14 -15.72
CA MET A 267 -5.59 12.22 -16.13
C MET A 267 -5.34 13.12 -17.36
N LYS A 268 -6.26 14.03 -17.64
CA LYS A 268 -6.17 15.01 -18.75
C LYS A 268 -6.01 16.41 -18.19
N PHE A 269 -5.09 17.17 -18.76
CA PHE A 269 -4.87 18.56 -18.38
C PHE A 269 -6.14 19.42 -18.52
N GLU A 270 -6.91 19.18 -19.57
CA GLU A 270 -8.15 19.90 -19.89
C GLU A 270 -9.24 19.72 -18.83
N GLY A 271 -9.13 18.69 -17.99
CA GLY A 271 -10.05 18.43 -16.88
C GLY A 271 -9.78 19.27 -15.62
N TYR A 272 -8.76 20.14 -15.63
CA TYR A 272 -8.46 21.00 -14.48
C TYR A 272 -9.54 22.07 -14.26
N ILE A 273 -9.99 22.23 -13.01
CA ILE A 273 -10.93 23.26 -12.61
C ILE A 273 -10.19 24.30 -11.77
N GLY A 274 -10.01 25.50 -12.31
CA GLY A 274 -9.38 26.61 -11.61
C GLY A 274 -8.67 27.57 -12.56
N LYS A 275 -7.97 28.55 -11.99
CA LYS A 275 -7.13 29.46 -12.75
C LYS A 275 -5.84 28.75 -13.18
N ILE A 276 -5.47 28.89 -14.45
CA ILE A 276 -4.15 28.50 -14.95
C ILE A 276 -3.19 29.64 -14.58
N ASP A 277 -2.42 29.46 -13.51
CA ASP A 277 -1.43 30.40 -12.99
C ASP A 277 0.01 29.81 -13.00
N THR A 278 0.23 28.89 -13.93
CA THR A 278 1.52 28.27 -14.24
C THR A 278 2.24 29.02 -15.37
N SER A 279 3.56 29.03 -15.32
CA SER A 279 4.43 29.36 -16.44
C SER A 279 4.29 28.33 -17.57
N GLU A 280 4.80 28.65 -18.76
CA GLU A 280 4.86 27.70 -19.89
C GLU A 280 5.64 26.43 -19.54
N GLY A 281 6.76 26.57 -18.82
CA GLY A 281 7.58 25.45 -18.36
C GLY A 281 6.85 24.52 -17.38
N GLU A 282 6.18 25.09 -16.36
CA GLU A 282 5.37 24.31 -15.41
C GLU A 282 4.21 23.60 -16.10
N THR A 283 3.55 24.29 -17.06
CA THR A 283 2.45 23.72 -17.83
C THR A 283 2.92 22.55 -18.68
N ALA A 284 4.07 22.69 -19.35
CA ALA A 284 4.68 21.62 -20.14
C ALA A 284 5.09 20.42 -19.26
N LEU A 285 5.64 20.68 -18.06
CA LEU A 285 5.97 19.65 -17.09
C LEU A 285 4.73 18.84 -16.69
N ILE A 286 3.65 19.52 -16.27
CA ILE A 286 2.39 18.88 -15.87
C ILE A 286 1.85 18.00 -17.00
N ARG A 287 1.74 18.54 -18.22
CA ARG A 287 1.23 17.80 -19.38
C ARG A 287 2.06 16.57 -19.71
N SER A 288 3.38 16.72 -19.74
CA SER A 288 4.31 15.63 -20.04
C SER A 288 4.21 14.52 -19.00
N LYS A 289 4.25 14.86 -17.71
CA LYS A 289 4.22 13.89 -16.63
C LYS A 289 2.87 13.21 -16.45
N LEU A 290 1.76 13.93 -16.61
CA LEU A 290 0.44 13.30 -16.61
C LEU A 290 0.30 12.24 -17.73
N ALA A 291 0.87 12.49 -18.90
CA ALA A 291 0.81 11.56 -20.03
C ALA A 291 1.64 10.28 -19.83
N GLU A 292 2.66 10.32 -18.97
CA GLU A 292 3.50 9.15 -18.64
C GLU A 292 2.84 8.23 -17.59
N ILE A 293 1.86 8.72 -16.82
CA ILE A 293 1.33 8.03 -15.65
C ILE A 293 0.16 7.12 -16.01
N ILE A 294 0.25 5.86 -15.56
CA ILE A 294 -0.88 4.94 -15.49
C ILE A 294 -1.40 4.95 -14.05
N PRO A 295 -2.59 5.52 -13.79
CA PRO A 295 -3.10 5.67 -12.42
C PRO A 295 -3.36 4.32 -11.76
N ASP A 296 -2.95 4.19 -10.51
CA ASP A 296 -3.21 3.04 -9.67
C ASP A 296 -4.29 3.37 -8.62
N ASP A 297 -4.51 2.44 -7.69
CA ASP A 297 -5.54 2.62 -6.68
C ASP A 297 -5.23 3.76 -5.68
N TYR A 298 -3.97 4.15 -5.49
CA TYR A 298 -3.65 5.30 -4.66
C TYR A 298 -4.00 6.63 -5.34
N ASP A 299 -3.80 6.80 -6.66
CA ASP A 299 -4.28 8.03 -7.34
C ASP A 299 -5.80 8.14 -7.24
N ARG A 300 -6.51 7.03 -7.52
CA ARG A 300 -7.97 6.95 -7.42
C ARG A 300 -8.46 7.26 -6.01
N LEU A 301 -7.77 6.72 -5.01
CA LEU A 301 -8.10 6.92 -3.61
C LEU A 301 -7.94 8.38 -3.22
N ILE A 302 -6.79 8.99 -3.52
CA ILE A 302 -6.53 10.38 -3.12
C ILE A 302 -7.44 11.35 -3.87
N GLN A 303 -7.79 11.09 -5.14
CA GLN A 303 -8.80 11.86 -5.87
C GLN A 303 -10.18 11.83 -5.18
N LEU A 304 -10.62 10.66 -4.70
CA LEU A 304 -11.86 10.56 -3.93
C LEU A 304 -11.74 11.29 -2.60
N CYS A 305 -10.63 11.11 -1.88
CA CYS A 305 -10.41 11.71 -0.57
C CYS A 305 -10.37 13.24 -0.64
N ASP A 306 -9.71 13.81 -1.65
CA ASP A 306 -9.73 15.26 -1.91
C ASP A 306 -11.16 15.77 -2.13
N ALA A 307 -11.97 15.03 -2.90
CA ALA A 307 -13.35 15.39 -3.21
C ALA A 307 -14.31 15.33 -2.02
N ILE A 308 -13.97 14.61 -0.94
CA ILE A 308 -14.79 14.52 0.29
C ILE A 308 -14.15 15.21 1.48
N SER A 309 -13.01 15.89 1.30
CA SER A 309 -12.31 16.57 2.38
C SER A 309 -12.67 18.05 2.47
N GLY A 310 -12.88 18.50 3.71
CA GLY A 310 -13.02 19.90 4.08
C GLY A 310 -12.09 20.23 5.25
N ALA A 311 -11.94 21.52 5.53
CA ALA A 311 -11.06 21.98 6.62
C ALA A 311 -11.63 21.70 8.03
N GLU A 312 -12.94 21.43 8.13
CA GLU A 312 -13.64 21.15 9.38
C GLU A 312 -14.00 19.65 9.53
N GLY A 313 -13.56 18.80 8.59
CA GLY A 313 -13.88 17.37 8.55
C GLY A 313 -14.45 16.90 7.22
N VAL A 314 -14.97 15.69 7.21
CA VAL A 314 -15.45 15.00 6.00
C VAL A 314 -16.77 15.60 5.51
N MET A 315 -16.87 15.78 4.19
CA MET A 315 -18.01 16.33 3.49
C MET A 315 -18.74 15.26 2.68
N ASP A 316 -20.04 15.47 2.46
CA ASP A 316 -20.74 14.72 1.43
C ASP A 316 -20.20 15.09 0.04
N VAL A 317 -20.02 14.10 -0.83
CA VAL A 317 -19.38 14.31 -2.14
C VAL A 317 -20.28 15.19 -3.02
N VAL A 318 -21.59 15.01 -2.95
CA VAL A 318 -22.56 15.79 -3.73
C VAL A 318 -22.65 17.21 -3.19
N ASP A 319 -22.64 17.39 -1.88
CA ASP A 319 -22.65 18.72 -1.25
C ASP A 319 -21.38 19.51 -1.61
N ARG A 320 -20.22 18.83 -1.57
CA ARG A 320 -18.93 19.45 -1.93
C ARG A 320 -18.93 19.92 -3.38
N MET A 321 -19.33 19.05 -4.32
CA MET A 321 -19.35 19.40 -5.74
C MET A 321 -20.40 20.49 -6.04
N SER A 322 -21.55 20.46 -5.34
CA SER A 322 -22.58 21.50 -5.44
C SER A 322 -22.10 22.86 -4.96
N ASP A 323 -21.33 22.90 -3.85
CA ASP A 323 -20.70 24.14 -3.38
C ASP A 323 -19.69 24.69 -4.40
N VAL A 324 -18.85 23.84 -5.01
CA VAL A 324 -17.92 24.26 -6.06
C VAL A 324 -18.68 24.84 -7.25
N LYS A 325 -19.74 24.15 -7.72
CA LYS A 325 -20.61 24.64 -8.80
C LYS A 325 -21.18 26.02 -8.48
N ARG A 326 -21.63 26.24 -7.23
CA ARG A 326 -22.16 27.54 -6.78
C ARG A 326 -21.10 28.64 -6.79
N ARG A 327 -19.86 28.34 -6.39
CA ARG A 327 -18.76 29.33 -6.33
C ARG A 327 -18.22 29.73 -7.71
N TYR A 328 -18.13 28.78 -8.63
CA TYR A 328 -17.54 29.00 -9.96
C TYR A 328 -18.59 29.08 -11.09
N GLY A 329 -19.87 28.93 -10.78
CA GLY A 329 -21.00 28.96 -11.72
C GLY A 329 -21.17 27.68 -12.56
N MET A 330 -20.13 26.86 -12.67
CA MET A 330 -20.16 25.57 -13.38
C MET A 330 -19.30 24.54 -12.65
N TYR A 331 -19.59 23.27 -12.89
CA TYR A 331 -18.77 22.14 -12.48
C TYR A 331 -18.75 21.16 -13.65
N ASP A 332 -17.58 20.60 -13.95
CA ASP A 332 -17.43 19.66 -15.05
C ASP A 332 -18.19 18.37 -14.76
N GLN A 333 -19.08 17.98 -15.67
CA GLN A 333 -19.94 16.80 -15.47
C GLN A 333 -19.11 15.50 -15.46
N GLY A 334 -18.06 15.42 -16.28
CA GLY A 334 -17.16 14.26 -16.30
C GLY A 334 -16.47 14.07 -14.95
N LYS A 335 -15.95 15.15 -14.34
CA LYS A 335 -15.37 15.13 -12.99
C LYS A 335 -16.41 14.73 -11.93
N TRP A 336 -17.65 15.20 -12.07
CA TRP A 336 -18.74 14.84 -11.15
C TRP A 336 -19.01 13.34 -11.18
N ASP A 337 -19.25 12.81 -12.37
CA ASP A 337 -19.56 11.40 -12.59
C ASP A 337 -18.38 10.54 -12.11
N ARG A 338 -17.15 10.99 -12.38
CA ARG A 338 -15.94 10.30 -11.95
C ARG A 338 -15.79 10.23 -10.43
N ASN A 339 -16.16 11.27 -9.68
CA ASN A 339 -16.15 11.22 -8.21
C ASN A 339 -17.17 10.18 -7.68
N LEU A 340 -18.35 10.09 -8.30
CA LEU A 340 -19.36 9.09 -7.93
C LEU A 340 -18.92 7.67 -8.29
N GLU A 341 -18.26 7.47 -9.43
CA GLU A 341 -17.64 6.20 -9.80
C GLU A 341 -16.55 5.78 -8.81
N LEU A 342 -15.69 6.72 -8.40
CA LEU A 342 -14.65 6.45 -7.41
C LEU A 342 -15.26 6.06 -6.05
N LYS A 343 -16.32 6.75 -5.61
CA LYS A 343 -17.07 6.36 -4.41
C LYS A 343 -17.57 4.93 -4.53
N ALA A 344 -18.29 4.60 -5.61
CA ALA A 344 -18.83 3.26 -5.82
C ALA A 344 -17.74 2.19 -5.92
N TYR A 345 -16.61 2.51 -6.56
CA TYR A 345 -15.45 1.63 -6.66
C TYR A 345 -14.90 1.24 -5.28
N PHE A 346 -14.65 2.22 -4.41
CA PHE A 346 -14.11 1.95 -3.08
C PHE A 346 -15.15 1.32 -2.14
N GLU A 347 -16.43 1.70 -2.20
CA GLU A 347 -17.48 1.00 -1.44
C GLU A 347 -17.57 -0.47 -1.85
N GLY A 348 -17.42 -0.77 -3.14
CA GLY A 348 -17.32 -2.13 -3.65
C GLY A 348 -16.09 -2.88 -3.13
N LYS A 349 -14.92 -2.25 -3.04
CA LYS A 349 -13.72 -2.87 -2.46
C LYS A 349 -13.87 -3.12 -0.95
N MET A 350 -14.40 -2.14 -0.23
CA MET A 350 -14.58 -2.20 1.22
C MET A 350 -15.75 -3.07 1.67
N GLN A 351 -16.72 -3.32 0.78
CA GLN A 351 -18.03 -3.89 1.12
C GLN A 351 -18.69 -3.13 2.28
N ARG A 352 -18.57 -1.80 2.25
CA ARG A 352 -18.99 -0.87 3.32
C ARG A 352 -19.35 0.48 2.73
N ASP A 353 -20.29 1.20 3.36
CA ASP A 353 -20.57 2.60 3.05
C ASP A 353 -19.34 3.50 3.30
N LEU A 354 -19.10 4.44 2.38
CA LEU A 354 -17.95 5.33 2.43
C LEU A 354 -17.93 6.17 3.71
N TYR A 355 -19.05 6.77 4.10
CA TYR A 355 -19.12 7.76 5.18
C TYR A 355 -19.02 7.12 6.55
N ASP A 356 -19.55 5.91 6.70
CA ASP A 356 -19.32 5.07 7.87
C ASP A 356 -17.83 4.70 8.00
N ALA A 357 -17.18 4.35 6.89
CA ALA A 357 -15.78 3.98 6.89
C ALA A 357 -14.85 5.12 7.33
N VAL A 358 -15.11 6.34 6.84
CA VAL A 358 -14.27 7.54 7.11
C VAL A 358 -14.77 8.38 8.29
N GLU A 359 -15.67 7.84 9.12
CA GLU A 359 -16.09 8.45 10.37
C GLU A 359 -16.63 9.89 10.20
N LYS A 360 -17.39 10.13 9.12
CA LYS A 360 -17.80 11.48 8.67
C LYS A 360 -18.37 12.36 9.80
N ASP A 361 -19.23 11.78 10.64
CA ASP A 361 -19.93 12.52 11.68
C ASP A 361 -19.04 12.90 12.87
N SER A 362 -17.98 12.13 13.14
CA SER A 362 -17.14 12.26 14.34
C SER A 362 -15.72 12.78 14.08
N PHE A 363 -15.13 12.55 12.91
CA PHE A 363 -13.76 12.96 12.63
C PHE A 363 -13.64 14.47 12.45
N ARG A 364 -12.70 15.09 13.17
CA ARG A 364 -12.34 16.50 13.01
C ARG A 364 -10.82 16.61 12.94
N PRO A 365 -10.26 17.30 11.92
CA PRO A 365 -8.82 17.49 11.84
C PRO A 365 -8.34 18.40 12.98
N ALA A 366 -7.20 18.07 13.56
CA ALA A 366 -6.60 18.79 14.70
C ALA A 366 -5.25 19.40 14.33
#